data_AF-A0A2I0MHA4-F1
#
_entry.id   AF-A0A2I0MHA4-F1
#
_cell.length_a   1.000
_cell.length_b   1.000
_cell.length_c   1.000
_cell.angle_alpha   90.00
_cell.angle_beta   90.00
_cell.angle_gamma   90.00
#
_symmetry.space_group_name_H-M   'P 1'
#
loop_
_entity.id
_entity.type
_entity.pdbx_description
1 polymer ?
#
loop_
_entity_poly.entity_id
_entity_poly.type
_entity_poly.pdbx_seq_one_letter_code
_entity_poly.pdbx_strand_id
1 'polypeptide(L)' 'MLILDSDKRITASDALAHPYFVQYHDPDDEPEAELYDESIENKERTIDEWKELTYEEVISFKPPDLKMDSLEIEQ' A
#
# COMPACT_ATOMS: atom_id res chain seq x y z
N MET A 1 -4.00 -16.28 11.23
CA MET A 1 -2.93 -15.33 11.65
C MET A 1 -1.84 -15.99 12.48
N LEU A 2 -2.12 -16.60 13.64
CA LEU A 2 -1.08 -17.21 14.50
C LEU A 2 -0.76 -18.66 14.11
N ILE A 3 -0.15 -18.84 12.94
CA ILE A 3 0.31 -20.14 12.45
C ILE A 3 1.83 -20.07 12.31
N LEU A 4 2.53 -21.09 12.85
CA LEU A 4 4.00 -21.15 12.84
C LEU A 4 4.56 -21.14 11.42
N ASP A 5 3.94 -21.94 10.56
CA ASP A 5 4.22 -22.02 9.13
C ASP A 5 3.71 -20.76 8.41
N SER A 6 4.61 -20.01 7.76
CA SER A 6 4.28 -18.77 7.05
C SER A 6 3.34 -18.99 5.89
N ASP A 7 3.54 -20.08 5.16
CA ASP A 7 2.85 -20.35 3.90
C ASP A 7 1.39 -20.76 4.16
N LYS A 8 1.07 -21.09 5.42
CA LYS A 8 -0.28 -21.41 5.89
C LYS A 8 -0.95 -20.25 6.61
N ARG A 9 -0.31 -19.08 6.74
CA ARG A 9 -0.95 -17.91 7.33
C ARG A 9 -1.97 -17.35 6.35
N ILE A 10 -3.10 -16.93 6.90
CA ILE A 10 -4.14 -16.20 6.15
C ILE A 10 -3.54 -14.91 5.55
N THR A 11 -3.94 -14.57 4.32
CA THR A 11 -3.54 -13.33 3.64
C THR A 11 -4.37 -12.14 4.15
N ALA A 12 -3.98 -10.91 3.78
CA ALA A 12 -4.76 -9.71 4.14
C ALA A 12 -6.16 -9.76 3.50
N SER A 13 -6.25 -10.06 2.21
CA SER A 13 -7.52 -10.16 1.47
C SER A 13 -8.44 -11.24 2.05
N ASP A 14 -7.91 -12.42 2.36
CA ASP A 14 -8.70 -13.49 3.00
C ASP A 14 -9.15 -13.12 4.41
N ALA A 15 -8.37 -12.30 5.12
CA ALA A 15 -8.72 -11.84 6.45
C ALA A 15 -9.84 -10.79 6.41
N LEU A 16 -9.89 -9.93 5.39
CA LEU A 16 -10.99 -8.97 5.19
C LEU A 16 -12.32 -9.68 4.93
N ALA A 17 -12.30 -10.76 4.15
CA ALA A 17 -13.47 -11.62 3.90
C ALA A 17 -13.88 -12.51 5.11
N HIS A 18 -13.18 -12.45 6.24
CA HIS A 18 -13.49 -13.28 7.40
C HIS A 18 -14.82 -12.85 8.05
N PRO A 19 -15.68 -13.77 8.54
CA PRO A 19 -16.99 -13.44 9.11
C PRO A 19 -16.99 -12.42 10.26
N TYR A 20 -15.83 -12.20 10.87
CA TYR A 20 -15.65 -11.17 11.90
C TYR A 20 -15.81 -9.74 11.37
N PHE A 21 -15.45 -9.51 10.10
CA PHE A 21 -15.49 -8.19 9.47
C PHE A 21 -16.71 -8.00 8.54
N VAL A 22 -17.68 -8.91 8.55
CA VAL A 22 -18.85 -8.87 7.64
C VAL A 22 -19.63 -7.54 7.67
N GLN A 23 -19.57 -6.81 8.79
CA GLN A 23 -20.23 -5.52 8.95
C GLN A 23 -19.46 -4.34 8.33
N TYR A 24 -18.21 -4.54 7.92
CA TYR A 24 -17.32 -3.52 7.34
C TYR A 24 -16.71 -3.93 6.00
N HIS A 25 -16.78 -5.22 5.65
CA HIS A 25 -16.17 -5.73 4.43
C HIS A 25 -16.94 -5.24 3.21
N ASP A 26 -16.27 -4.45 2.38
CA ASP A 26 -16.78 -3.96 1.11
C ASP A 26 -15.71 -4.19 0.02
N PRO A 27 -15.88 -5.20 -0.85
CA PRO A 27 -14.94 -5.47 -1.94
C PRO A 27 -14.76 -4.30 -2.92
N ASP A 28 -15.75 -3.40 -3.04
CA ASP A 28 -15.68 -2.26 -3.95
C ASP A 28 -14.89 -1.07 -3.35
N ASP A 29 -14.69 -1.04 -2.03
CA ASP A 29 -13.89 -0.03 -1.29
C ASP A 29 -12.58 -0.61 -0.71
N GLU A 30 -12.13 -1.77 -1.23
CA GLU A 30 -10.87 -2.43 -0.86
C GLU A 30 -9.91 -2.48 -2.07
N PRO A 31 -9.37 -1.33 -2.55
CA PRO A 31 -8.55 -1.29 -3.76
C PRO A 31 -7.15 -1.87 -3.55
N GLU A 32 -6.62 -2.50 -4.60
CA GLU A 32 -5.21 -2.87 -4.68
C GLU A 32 -4.36 -1.69 -5.17
N ALA A 33 -3.12 -1.62 -4.71
CA ALA A 33 -2.18 -0.61 -5.16
C ALA A 33 -1.66 -0.90 -6.57
N GLU A 34 -1.30 0.15 -7.29
CA GLU A 34 -0.57 0.03 -8.55
C GLU A 34 0.80 -0.65 -8.35
N LEU A 35 1.31 -1.27 -9.42
CA LEU A 35 2.60 -1.94 -9.40
C LEU A 35 3.74 -0.97 -9.03
N TYR A 36 4.49 -1.32 -7.99
CA TYR A 36 5.66 -0.58 -7.55
C TYR A 36 6.92 -1.00 -8.32
N ASP A 37 7.70 -0.04 -8.82
CA ASP A 37 9.01 -0.30 -9.45
C ASP A 37 10.11 -0.41 -8.38
N GLU A 38 10.39 -1.63 -7.96
CA GLU A 38 11.47 -1.97 -7.02
C GLU A 38 12.84 -2.18 -7.69
N SER A 39 12.98 -1.91 -9.00
CA SER A 39 14.23 -2.19 -9.74
C SER A 39 15.43 -1.39 -9.24
N ILE A 40 15.19 -0.36 -8.43
CA ILE A 40 16.21 0.51 -7.83
C ILE A 40 16.84 -0.16 -6.58
N GLU A 41 16.11 -1.02 -5.87
CA GLU A 41 16.58 -1.61 -4.60
C GLU A 41 17.78 -2.54 -4.78
N ASN A 42 17.83 -3.25 -5.90
CA ASN A 42 18.90 -4.20 -6.20
C ASN A 42 20.12 -3.58 -6.89
N LYS A 43 20.16 -2.24 -7.06
CA LYS A 43 21.26 -1.54 -7.73
C LYS A 43 22.25 -0.96 -6.72
N GLU A 44 23.51 -1.38 -6.80
CA GLU A 44 24.59 -0.71 -6.08
C GLU A 44 24.86 0.66 -6.72
N ARG A 45 24.70 1.73 -5.94
CA ARG A 45 24.91 3.12 -6.34
C ARG A 45 25.72 3.86 -5.29
N THR A 46 26.43 4.89 -5.74
CA THR A 46 27.16 5.81 -4.87
C THR A 46 26.22 6.74 -4.11
N ILE A 47 26.74 7.36 -3.04
CA ILE A 47 25.96 8.31 -2.22
C ILE A 47 25.47 9.50 -3.07
N ASP A 48 26.30 9.97 -4.00
CA ASP A 48 25.94 11.12 -4.85
C ASP A 48 24.79 10.79 -5.81
N GLU A 49 24.77 9.58 -6.38
CA GLU A 49 23.67 9.11 -7.23
C GLU A 49 22.36 8.94 -6.44
N TRP A 50 22.44 8.40 -5.21
CA TRP A 50 21.26 8.32 -4.34
C TRP A 50 20.72 9.70 -3.99
N LYS A 51 21.61 10.67 -3.77
CA LYS A 51 21.23 12.05 -3.46
C LYS A 51 20.56 12.73 -4.63
N GLU A 52 21.05 12.51 -5.85
CA GLU A 52 20.43 13.01 -7.07
C GLU A 52 19.03 12.43 -7.27
N LEU A 53 18.88 11.10 -7.23
CA LEU A 53 17.56 10.44 -7.36
C LEU A 53 16.56 10.92 -6.29
N THR A 54 17.01 11.02 -5.03
CA THR A 54 16.16 11.54 -3.95
C THR A 54 15.72 12.98 -4.22
N TYR A 55 16.63 13.80 -4.76
CA TYR A 55 16.32 15.19 -5.10
C TYR A 55 15.33 15.30 -6.26
N GLU A 56 15.46 14.43 -7.27
CA GLU A 56 14.51 14.33 -8.38
C GLU A 56 13.10 13.96 -7.90
N GLU A 57 12.98 12.97 -7.00
CA GLU A 57 11.68 12.60 -6.40
C GLU A 57 11.03 13.74 -5.61
N VAL A 58 11.83 14.54 -4.90
CA VAL A 58 11.32 15.72 -4.19
C VAL A 58 10.77 16.77 -5.16
N ILE A 59 11.41 16.97 -6.31
CA ILE A 59 10.97 17.93 -7.32
C ILE A 59 9.75 17.40 -8.11
N SER A 60 9.72 16.10 -8.39
CA SER A 60 8.65 15.46 -9.17
C SER A 60 7.36 15.27 -8.37
N PHE A 61 7.43 15.37 -7.03
CA PHE A 61 6.29 15.21 -6.14
C PHE A 61 5.13 16.14 -6.51
N LYS A 62 3.95 15.53 -6.67
CA LYS A 62 2.69 16.25 -6.88
C LYS A 62 1.85 16.09 -5.61
N PRO A 63 1.45 17.20 -4.96
CA PRO A 63 0.58 17.10 -3.80
C PRO A 63 -0.72 16.41 -4.20
N PRO A 64 -1.27 15.54 -3.34
CA PRO A 64 -2.56 14.93 -3.61
C PRO A 64 -3.63 16.02 -3.72
N ASP A 65 -4.58 15.84 -4.63
CA ASP A 65 -5.78 16.67 -4.66
C ASP A 65 -6.49 16.48 -3.32
N LEU A 66 -6.61 17.56 -2.53
CA LEU A 66 -7.35 17.58 -1.27
C LEU A 66 -8.86 17.50 -1.56
N LYS A 67 -9.33 16.37 -2.08
CA LYS A 67 -10.70 15.95 -1.92
C LYS A 67 -10.69 15.06 -0.69
N MET A 68 -11.14 15.62 0.43
CA MET A 68 -11.58 14.79 1.54
C MET A 68 -12.62 13.85 0.94
N ASP A 69 -12.28 12.56 0.80
CA ASP A 69 -13.28 11.57 0.45
C ASP A 69 -14.43 11.74 1.43
N SER A 70 -15.62 11.84 0.85
CA SER A 70 -16.84 12.08 1.60
C SER A 70 -16.98 10.88 2.52
N LEU A 71 -16.61 11.04 3.78
CA LEU A 71 -16.86 10.03 4.81
C LEU A 71 -18.36 9.76 4.79
N GLU A 72 -18.75 8.67 4.14
CA GLU A 72 -20.04 8.05 4.38
C GLU A 72 -19.96 7.51 5.81
N ILE A 73 -20.28 8.39 6.76
CA ILE A 73 -20.54 8.02 8.14
C ILE A 73 -21.83 7.19 8.08
N GLU A 74 -21.70 5.88 7.91
CA GLU A 74 -22.81 4.97 8.17
C GLU A 74 -23.21 5.08 9.65
N GLN A 75 -24.52 5.24 9.87
CA GLN A 75 -25.18 5.47 11.16
C GLN A 75 -25.13 4.27 12.11
#